data_AF-M5RYK8-F1
#
_entry.id   AF-M5RYK8-F1
#
_cell.length_a   1.000
_cell.length_b   1.000
_cell.length_c   1.000
_cell.angle_alpha   90.00
_cell.angle_beta   90.00
_cell.angle_gamma   90.00
#
_symmetry.space_group_name_H-M   'P 1'
#
loop_
_entity.id
_entity.type
_entity.pdbx_description
1 polymer ?
#
loop_
_entity_poly.entity_id
_entity_poly.type
_entity_poly.pdbx_seq_one_letter_code
_entity_poly.pdbx_strand_id
1 'polypeptide(L)'
;MFEGDDTSQDIQRDDWAEACIEKSALNEDHALMEEIVDDIIIEMAWARVRTNRGAPGPDGITVKEFPEWIRPRWETIRGQLLDGTYRPSPARRSSIEKPDGGTRELGIPNLLDRVIQTAIVRVLTPIFDPEFSESSFGYRPHRSAQGAVKQVQTIIRGGRRWCVDMDLSKFFDRVQHDVLMSRVSRKVHDKRLLKLIGRYLRAGVMVGGLCQPSEEGTMQGGPLSPLLSNIYLDALDKELEKRGLPFVRYAD
;
A
#
# COMPACT_ATOMS: atom_id res chain seq x y z
N MET A 1 17.68 3.86 37.62
CA MET A 1 17.23 2.50 37.99
C MET A 1 16.36 2.05 36.85
N PHE A 2 16.84 1.03 36.16
CA PHE A 2 16.36 0.55 34.86
C PHE A 2 15.03 -0.18 34.94
N GLU A 3 14.40 -0.27 33.76
CA GLU A 3 13.52 -1.34 33.28
C GLU A 3 12.09 -1.41 33.83
N GLY A 4 11.14 -1.14 32.93
CA GLY A 4 9.70 -1.27 33.12
C GLY A 4 8.99 -1.36 31.76
N ASP A 5 9.14 -2.52 31.14
CA ASP A 5 8.12 -3.22 30.33
C ASP A 5 7.54 -2.54 29.07
N ASP A 6 8.31 -2.60 27.96
CA ASP A 6 7.85 -2.30 26.59
C ASP A 6 7.18 -3.53 25.92
N THR A 7 7.23 -4.70 26.57
CA THR A 7 6.74 -5.98 26.05
C THR A 7 5.22 -6.14 26.14
N SER A 8 4.57 -5.50 27.12
CA SER A 8 3.12 -5.62 27.33
C SER A 8 2.29 -4.86 26.28
N GLN A 9 2.82 -3.82 25.62
CA GLN A 9 2.10 -3.07 24.58
C GLN A 9 2.15 -3.73 23.21
N ASP A 10 3.20 -4.49 22.90
CA ASP A 10 3.32 -5.18 21.60
C ASP A 10 2.51 -6.49 21.56
N ILE A 11 2.38 -7.20 22.69
CA ILE A 11 1.53 -8.41 22.79
C ILE A 11 0.04 -8.07 22.61
N GLN A 12 -0.42 -6.94 23.15
CA GLN A 12 -1.80 -6.47 22.98
C GLN A 12 -2.13 -5.98 21.56
N ARG A 13 -1.11 -5.65 20.76
CA ARG A 13 -1.24 -5.15 19.37
C ARG A 13 -1.36 -6.27 18.34
N ASP A 14 -0.72 -7.40 18.60
CA ASP A 14 -0.80 -8.59 17.74
C ASP A 14 -2.13 -9.35 17.96
N ASP A 15 -2.60 -9.45 19.21
CA ASP A 15 -3.92 -10.03 19.55
C ASP A 15 -5.08 -9.29 18.86
N TRP A 16 -4.97 -7.97 18.69
CA TRP A 16 -6.01 -7.17 18.02
C TRP A 16 -6.00 -7.38 16.50
N ALA A 17 -4.83 -7.58 15.88
CA ALA A 17 -4.73 -7.89 14.47
C ALA A 17 -5.35 -9.26 14.16
N GLU A 18 -5.11 -10.26 15.02
CA GLU A 18 -5.73 -11.59 14.92
C GLU A 18 -7.25 -11.53 15.13
N ALA A 19 -7.73 -10.78 16.13
CA ALA A 19 -9.16 -10.60 16.38
C ALA A 19 -9.90 -9.85 15.24
N CYS A 20 -9.24 -8.91 14.57
CA CYS A 20 -9.77 -8.24 13.38
C CYS A 20 -9.82 -9.17 12.17
N ILE A 21 -8.81 -10.04 11.98
CA ILE A 21 -8.81 -11.09 10.94
C ILE A 21 -10.00 -12.02 11.14
N GLU A 22 -10.26 -12.44 12.38
CA GLU A 22 -11.36 -13.36 12.70
C GLU A 22 -12.73 -12.71 12.46
N LYS A 23 -12.91 -11.43 12.82
CA LYS A 23 -14.13 -10.66 12.52
C LYS A 23 -14.32 -10.37 11.03
N SER A 24 -13.24 -10.10 10.30
CA SER A 24 -13.21 -9.89 8.85
C SER A 24 -13.41 -11.19 8.07
N ALA A 25 -13.43 -12.36 8.68
CA ALA A 25 -13.75 -13.61 7.98
C ALA A 25 -15.24 -13.99 8.07
N LEU A 26 -16.00 -13.35 8.97
CA LEU A 26 -17.33 -13.81 9.39
C LEU A 26 -18.50 -12.93 8.92
N ASN A 27 -18.26 -11.77 8.29
CA ASN A 27 -19.32 -10.82 7.95
C ASN A 27 -19.51 -10.67 6.43
N GLU A 28 -20.59 -11.23 5.89
CA GLU A 28 -20.90 -11.20 4.45
C GLU A 28 -21.14 -9.78 3.88
N ASP A 29 -21.30 -8.76 4.75
CA ASP A 29 -21.26 -7.34 4.42
C ASP A 29 -20.10 -6.65 5.16
N HIS A 30 -18.88 -6.74 4.62
CA HIS A 30 -17.71 -6.18 5.30
C HIS A 30 -17.75 -4.65 5.37
N ALA A 31 -17.94 -4.13 6.59
CA ALA A 31 -17.80 -2.75 7.01
C ALA A 31 -16.32 -2.30 7.01
N LEU A 32 -15.58 -2.55 5.91
CA LEU A 32 -14.14 -2.25 5.84
C LEU A 32 -13.87 -0.76 5.98
N MET A 33 -14.76 0.10 5.48
CA MET A 33 -14.58 1.54 5.67
C MET A 33 -14.67 1.91 7.15
N GLU A 34 -15.58 1.30 7.92
CA GLU A 34 -15.70 1.50 9.37
C GLU A 34 -14.42 1.09 10.09
N GLU A 35 -13.81 -0.03 9.71
CA GLU A 35 -12.50 -0.46 10.24
C GLU A 35 -11.39 0.52 9.87
N ILE A 36 -11.34 1.01 8.62
CA ILE A 36 -10.32 1.95 8.15
C ILE A 36 -10.37 3.28 8.93
N VAL A 37 -11.56 3.74 9.29
CA VAL A 37 -11.76 5.00 10.04
C VAL A 37 -11.84 4.81 11.55
N ASP A 38 -11.57 3.61 12.04
CA ASP A 38 -11.42 3.36 13.47
C ASP A 38 -10.23 4.16 14.02
N ASP A 39 -10.41 4.77 15.19
CA ASP A 39 -9.40 5.67 15.75
C ASP A 39 -8.09 4.92 16.03
N ILE A 40 -8.14 3.65 16.43
CA ILE A 40 -6.94 2.83 16.69
C ILE A 40 -6.18 2.61 15.38
N ILE A 41 -6.89 2.27 14.29
CA ILE A 41 -6.27 2.09 12.96
C ILE A 41 -5.62 3.38 12.47
N ILE A 42 -6.31 4.51 12.64
CA ILE A 42 -5.81 5.81 12.18
C ILE A 42 -4.62 6.26 13.01
N GLU A 43 -4.62 6.05 14.32
CA GLU A 43 -3.48 6.34 15.19
C GLU A 43 -2.26 5.49 14.81
N MET A 44 -2.47 4.20 14.57
CA MET A 44 -1.41 3.29 14.12
C MET A 44 -0.87 3.69 12.74
N ALA A 45 -1.75 4.06 11.81
CA ALA A 45 -1.36 4.55 10.48
C ALA A 45 -0.57 5.85 10.58
N TRP A 46 -0.99 6.78 11.45
CA TRP A 46 -0.27 8.01 11.73
C TRP A 46 1.12 7.74 12.32
N ALA A 47 1.22 6.85 13.31
CA ALA A 47 2.51 6.48 13.91
C ALA A 47 3.50 5.97 12.85
N ARG A 48 3.02 5.15 11.90
CA ARG A 48 3.83 4.66 10.77
C ARG A 48 4.27 5.80 9.84
N VAL A 49 3.35 6.69 9.44
CA VAL A 49 3.67 7.83 8.56
C VAL A 49 4.68 8.77 9.20
N ARG A 50 4.53 9.04 10.51
CA ARG A 50 5.42 9.90 11.29
C ARG A 50 6.87 9.37 11.30
N THR A 51 7.05 8.07 11.46
CA THR A 51 8.39 7.43 11.47
C THR A 51 9.12 7.57 10.14
N ASN A 52 8.39 7.60 9.02
CA ASN A 52 8.99 7.69 7.68
C ASN A 52 9.57 9.09 7.35
N ARG A 53 9.29 10.13 8.16
CA ARG A 53 9.83 11.51 8.01
C ARG A 53 9.76 12.08 6.58
N GLY A 54 8.75 11.70 5.80
CA GLY A 54 8.64 12.10 4.40
C GLY A 54 8.33 13.60 4.25
N ALA A 55 8.78 14.19 3.14
CA ALA A 55 8.50 15.58 2.79
C ALA A 55 6.98 15.90 2.75
N PRO A 56 6.57 17.16 2.95
CA PRO A 56 5.17 17.57 2.84
C PRO A 56 4.64 17.43 1.40
N GLY A 57 3.32 17.24 1.29
CA GLY A 57 2.59 17.25 0.02
C GLY A 57 2.36 18.69 -0.50
N PRO A 58 1.48 18.87 -1.50
CA PRO A 58 1.14 20.21 -2.00
C PRO A 58 0.54 21.17 -0.97
N ASP A 59 -0.11 20.66 0.08
CA ASP A 59 -0.69 21.48 1.16
C ASP A 59 0.35 22.12 2.09
N GLY A 60 1.62 21.70 1.99
CA GLY A 60 2.73 22.22 2.80
C GLY A 60 2.71 21.76 4.26
N ILE A 61 1.72 20.96 4.69
CA ILE A 61 1.58 20.57 6.10
C ILE A 61 2.69 19.61 6.48
N THR A 62 3.44 19.96 7.54
CA THR A 62 4.55 19.14 8.03
C THR A 62 4.09 18.11 9.05
N VAL A 63 4.94 17.10 9.29
CA VAL A 63 4.70 16.06 10.31
C VAL A 63 4.50 16.67 11.71
N LYS A 64 5.12 17.82 11.99
CA LYS A 64 5.00 18.53 13.26
C LYS A 64 3.65 19.22 13.42
N GLU A 65 3.13 19.83 12.36
CA GLU A 65 1.87 20.59 12.37
C GLU A 65 0.63 19.70 12.23
N PHE A 66 0.79 18.51 11.65
CA PHE A 66 -0.31 17.61 11.32
C PHE A 66 -1.25 17.29 12.50
N PRO A 67 -0.78 16.98 13.72
CA PRO A 67 -1.68 16.66 14.85
C PRO A 67 -2.62 17.80 15.24
N GLU A 68 -2.12 19.04 15.26
CA GLU A 68 -2.91 20.23 15.56
C GLU A 68 -3.88 20.55 14.42
N TRP A 69 -3.45 20.30 13.19
CA TRP A 69 -4.27 20.51 12.00
C TRP A 69 -5.42 19.49 11.87
N ILE A 70 -5.17 18.20 12.14
CA ILE A 70 -6.15 17.13 11.92
C ILE A 70 -7.21 17.06 13.02
N ARG A 71 -6.84 17.30 14.28
CA ARG A 71 -7.73 17.16 15.45
C ARG A 71 -9.09 17.87 15.28
N PRO A 72 -9.17 19.16 14.88
CA PRO A 72 -10.46 19.82 14.69
C PRO A 72 -11.20 19.42 13.41
N ARG A 73 -10.55 18.68 12.49
CA ARG A 73 -11.08 18.32 11.16
C ARG A 73 -11.48 16.85 11.05
N TRP A 74 -11.00 16.00 11.98
CA TRP A 74 -11.11 14.55 11.87
C TRP A 74 -12.55 14.07 11.73
N GLU A 75 -13.47 14.52 12.58
CA GLU A 75 -14.89 14.11 12.50
C GLU A 75 -15.53 14.40 11.14
N THR A 76 -15.19 15.54 10.53
CA THR A 76 -15.68 15.89 9.19
C THR A 76 -15.08 14.98 8.13
N ILE A 77 -13.77 14.74 8.19
CA ILE A 77 -13.07 13.86 7.24
C ILE A 77 -13.57 12.40 7.37
N ARG A 78 -13.75 11.93 8.61
CA ARG A 78 -14.30 10.61 8.92
C ARG A 78 -15.71 10.46 8.35
N GLY A 79 -16.58 11.47 8.53
CA GLY A 79 -17.89 11.50 7.89
C GLY A 79 -17.83 11.40 6.37
N GLN A 80 -16.92 12.16 5.74
CA GLN A 80 -16.72 12.12 4.28
C GLN A 80 -16.19 10.78 3.76
N LEU A 81 -15.42 10.05 4.56
CA LEU A 81 -14.94 8.72 4.21
C LEU A 81 -16.09 7.70 4.29
N LEU A 82 -16.87 7.75 5.37
CA LEU A 82 -18.00 6.86 5.61
C LEU A 82 -19.18 7.05 4.64
N ASP A 83 -19.41 8.27 4.15
CA ASP A 83 -20.45 8.58 3.15
C ASP A 83 -19.94 8.49 1.70
N GLY A 84 -18.64 8.27 1.50
CA GLY A 84 -18.01 8.15 0.19
C GLY A 84 -17.90 9.47 -0.60
N THR A 85 -17.92 10.62 0.08
CA THR A 85 -17.74 11.96 -0.52
C THR A 85 -16.30 12.44 -0.51
N TYR A 86 -15.42 11.88 0.35
CA TYR A 86 -14.01 12.28 0.46
C TYR A 86 -13.26 12.23 -0.88
N ARG A 87 -12.58 13.32 -1.24
CA ARG A 87 -11.77 13.40 -2.47
C ARG A 87 -10.29 13.57 -2.10
N PRO A 88 -9.44 12.60 -2.47
CA PRO A 88 -7.99 12.74 -2.33
C PRO A 88 -7.47 13.99 -3.05
N SER A 89 -6.40 14.57 -2.49
CA SER A 89 -5.69 15.65 -3.17
C SER A 89 -4.71 15.09 -4.21
N PRO A 90 -4.45 15.82 -5.32
CA PRO A 90 -3.37 15.45 -6.22
C PRO A 90 -2.04 15.49 -5.47
N ALA A 91 -1.09 14.61 -5.82
CA ALA A 91 0.21 14.60 -5.15
C ALA A 91 1.19 15.60 -5.77
N ARG A 92 2.20 16.03 -5.00
CA ARG A 92 3.28 16.89 -5.51
C ARG A 92 4.24 16.04 -6.34
N ARG A 93 4.53 16.44 -7.58
CA ARG A 93 5.61 15.80 -8.36
C ARG A 93 6.98 16.20 -7.80
N SER A 94 7.85 15.21 -7.62
CA SER A 94 9.25 15.37 -7.24
C SER A 94 10.12 14.48 -8.12
N SER A 95 11.22 14.99 -8.65
CA SER A 95 12.18 14.19 -9.41
C SER A 95 13.35 13.79 -8.54
N ILE A 96 13.71 12.51 -8.55
CA ILE A 96 14.93 12.00 -7.90
C ILE A 96 15.82 11.38 -8.98
N GLU A 97 17.12 11.66 -8.94
CA GLU A 97 18.08 11.04 -9.85
C GLU A 97 18.24 9.55 -9.54
N LYS A 98 18.23 8.70 -10.58
CA LYS A 98 18.55 7.28 -10.44
C LYS A 98 20.07 7.11 -10.34
N PRO A 99 20.56 6.09 -9.59
CA PRO A 99 21.99 5.78 -9.52
C PRO A 99 22.61 5.51 -10.90
N ASP A 100 21.83 4.97 -11.83
CA ASP A 100 22.28 4.49 -13.14
C ASP A 100 22.11 5.55 -14.26
N GLY A 101 21.68 6.76 -13.89
CA GLY A 101 21.31 7.84 -14.81
C GLY A 101 19.80 7.91 -15.10
N GLY A 102 19.31 9.13 -15.35
CA GLY A 102 17.89 9.43 -15.56
C GLY A 102 17.15 9.86 -14.28
N THR A 103 15.91 10.29 -14.43
CA THR A 103 15.07 10.80 -13.32
C THR A 103 13.90 9.86 -13.02
N ARG A 104 13.65 9.60 -11.75
CA ARG A 104 12.44 8.96 -11.24
C ARG A 104 11.47 10.04 -10.77
N GLU A 105 10.32 10.14 -11.44
CA GLU A 105 9.23 10.98 -10.96
C GLU A 105 8.50 10.28 -9.80
N LEU A 106 8.35 10.98 -8.68
CA LEU A 106 7.60 10.54 -7.52
C LEU A 106 6.42 11.49 -7.28
N GLY A 107 5.30 10.93 -6.87
CA GLY A 107 4.18 11.66 -6.30
C GLY A 107 4.28 11.64 -4.78
N ILE A 108 4.34 12.81 -4.15
CA ILE A 108 4.31 12.98 -2.70
C ILE A 108 2.90 13.43 -2.30
N PRO A 109 2.04 12.53 -1.77
CA PRO A 109 0.70 12.91 -1.33
C PRO A 109 0.73 13.80 -0.08
N ASN A 110 -0.40 14.45 0.20
CA ASN A 110 -0.62 15.14 1.47
C ASN A 110 -0.48 14.16 2.65
N LEU A 111 -0.18 14.69 3.85
CA LEU A 111 -0.03 13.83 5.04
C LEU A 111 -1.30 13.07 5.36
N LEU A 112 -2.47 13.72 5.27
CA LEU A 112 -3.76 13.08 5.46
C LEU A 112 -3.95 11.89 4.52
N ASP A 113 -3.67 12.07 3.23
CA ASP A 113 -3.79 11.02 2.24
C ASP A 113 -2.82 9.86 2.48
N ARG A 114 -1.61 10.13 2.99
CA ARG A 114 -0.68 9.08 3.39
C ARG A 114 -1.19 8.29 4.59
N VAL A 115 -1.79 8.95 5.58
CA VAL A 115 -2.39 8.29 6.75
C VAL A 115 -3.54 7.40 6.31
N ILE A 116 -4.49 7.93 5.51
CA ILE A 116 -5.62 7.16 5.00
C ILE A 116 -5.15 5.98 4.15
N GLN A 117 -4.21 6.17 3.23
CA GLN A 117 -3.63 5.08 2.44
C GLN A 117 -2.95 4.01 3.32
N THR A 118 -2.28 4.42 4.40
CA THR A 118 -1.61 3.50 5.33
C THR A 118 -2.64 2.71 6.15
N ALA A 119 -3.75 3.34 6.56
CA ALA A 119 -4.88 2.66 7.19
C ALA A 119 -5.53 1.64 6.24
N ILE A 120 -5.77 2.00 4.98
CA ILE A 120 -6.26 1.08 3.95
C ILE A 120 -5.32 -0.12 3.81
N VAL A 121 -4.00 0.10 3.69
CA VAL A 121 -3.03 -1.00 3.60
C VAL A 121 -3.12 -1.90 4.81
N ARG A 122 -3.24 -1.34 6.02
CA ARG A 122 -3.32 -2.13 7.26
C ARG A 122 -4.53 -3.06 7.26
N VAL A 123 -5.70 -2.58 6.82
CA VAL A 123 -6.94 -3.37 6.74
C VAL A 123 -6.91 -4.37 5.58
N LEU A 124 -6.35 -3.99 4.43
CA LEU A 124 -6.33 -4.86 3.25
C LEU A 124 -5.21 -5.91 3.26
N THR A 125 -4.10 -5.67 3.96
CA THR A 125 -2.95 -6.61 3.96
C THR A 125 -3.36 -8.00 4.45
N PRO A 126 -4.08 -8.16 5.59
CA PRO A 126 -4.52 -9.49 6.04
C PRO A 126 -5.50 -10.19 5.08
N ILE A 127 -6.23 -9.43 4.25
CA ILE A 127 -7.17 -9.97 3.27
C ILE A 127 -6.45 -10.52 2.03
N PHE A 128 -5.37 -9.85 1.59
CA PHE A 128 -4.67 -10.20 0.35
C PHE A 128 -3.39 -11.01 0.57
N ASP A 129 -2.58 -10.67 1.57
CA ASP A 129 -1.24 -11.22 1.75
C ASP A 129 -1.20 -12.74 1.92
N PRO A 130 -2.11 -13.38 2.67
CA PRO A 130 -2.09 -14.84 2.84
C PRO A 130 -2.26 -15.65 1.54
N GLU A 131 -2.81 -15.04 0.49
CA GLU A 131 -3.00 -15.71 -0.81
C GLU A 131 -1.91 -15.38 -1.84
N PHE A 132 -1.01 -14.45 -1.54
CA PHE A 132 0.11 -14.18 -2.44
C PHE A 132 1.10 -15.33 -2.43
N SER A 133 1.67 -15.60 -3.61
CA SER A 133 2.70 -16.62 -3.80
C SER A 133 3.81 -16.53 -2.76
N GLU A 134 4.26 -17.67 -2.24
CA GLU A 134 5.43 -17.77 -1.36
C GLU A 134 6.72 -17.28 -2.05
N SER A 135 6.73 -17.25 -3.39
CA SER A 135 7.84 -16.76 -4.20
C SER A 135 7.79 -15.24 -4.44
N SER A 136 6.78 -14.55 -3.90
CA SER A 136 6.65 -13.09 -3.92
C SER A 136 7.13 -12.48 -2.59
N PHE A 137 8.13 -11.62 -2.65
CA PHE A 137 8.78 -11.05 -1.45
C PHE A 137 8.63 -9.53 -1.29
N GLY A 138 8.38 -8.81 -2.38
CA GLY A 138 8.41 -7.35 -2.37
C GLY A 138 7.27 -6.76 -1.53
N TYR A 139 7.60 -5.84 -0.61
CA TYR A 139 6.62 -5.06 0.16
C TYR A 139 5.61 -5.87 0.98
N ARG A 140 5.94 -7.11 1.34
CA ARG A 140 5.09 -7.98 2.15
C ARG A 140 5.58 -8.06 3.60
N PRO A 141 4.68 -8.15 4.60
CA PRO A 141 5.08 -8.39 5.97
C PRO A 141 5.86 -9.71 6.08
N HIS A 142 6.89 -9.73 6.94
CA HIS A 142 7.74 -10.91 7.18
C HIS A 142 8.49 -11.47 5.95
N ARG A 143 8.50 -10.76 4.81
CA ARG A 143 9.31 -11.08 3.62
C ARG A 143 10.42 -10.05 3.45
N SER A 144 11.56 -10.49 2.90
CA SER A 144 12.73 -9.62 2.71
C SER A 144 13.49 -9.94 1.43
N ALA A 145 14.27 -8.98 0.94
CA ALA A 145 15.16 -9.16 -0.20
C ALA A 145 16.19 -10.29 0.07
N GLN A 146 16.66 -10.42 1.31
CA GLN A 146 17.52 -11.54 1.70
C GLN A 146 16.80 -12.89 1.60
N GLY A 147 15.52 -12.95 1.93
CA GLY A 147 14.68 -14.14 1.72
C GLY A 147 14.59 -14.52 0.24
N ALA A 148 14.34 -13.54 -0.62
CA ALA A 148 14.31 -13.72 -2.07
C ALA A 148 15.64 -14.30 -2.60
N VAL A 149 16.78 -13.72 -2.20
CA VAL A 149 18.12 -14.21 -2.59
C VAL A 149 18.36 -15.64 -2.11
N LYS A 150 17.94 -15.99 -0.88
CA LYS A 150 18.05 -17.38 -0.37
C LYS A 150 17.27 -18.36 -1.25
N GLN A 151 16.06 -18.01 -1.67
CA GLN A 151 15.27 -18.87 -2.57
C GLN A 151 15.94 -19.01 -3.94
N VAL A 152 16.47 -17.93 -4.52
CA VAL A 152 17.25 -17.99 -5.77
C VAL A 152 18.42 -18.96 -5.63
N GLN A 153 19.19 -18.88 -4.55
CA GLN A 153 20.30 -19.81 -4.30
C GLN A 153 19.85 -21.27 -4.22
N THR A 154 18.70 -21.53 -3.57
CA THR A 154 18.12 -22.88 -3.52
C THR A 154 17.73 -23.40 -4.90
N ILE A 155 17.12 -22.56 -5.74
CA ILE A 155 16.76 -22.91 -7.13
C ILE A 155 18.01 -23.27 -7.94
N ILE A 156 19.09 -22.47 -7.81
CA ILE A 156 20.36 -22.72 -8.50
C ILE A 156 21.01 -24.03 -8.03
N ARG A 157 21.04 -24.27 -6.71
CA ARG A 157 21.55 -25.52 -6.12
C ARG A 157 20.74 -26.75 -6.57
N GLY A 158 19.45 -26.56 -6.87
CA GLY A 158 18.56 -27.58 -7.47
C GLY A 158 18.85 -27.89 -8.95
N GLY A 159 19.88 -27.27 -9.56
CA GLY A 159 20.35 -27.60 -10.91
C GLY A 159 19.90 -26.64 -12.00
N ARG A 160 19.09 -25.62 -11.68
CA ARG A 160 18.68 -24.60 -12.68
C ARG A 160 19.74 -23.52 -12.80
N ARG A 161 20.49 -23.54 -13.91
CA ARG A 161 21.63 -22.64 -14.16
C ARG A 161 21.35 -21.51 -15.14
N TRP A 162 20.16 -21.48 -15.72
CA TRP A 162 19.71 -20.42 -16.61
C TRP A 162 18.60 -19.64 -15.92
N CYS A 163 18.72 -18.31 -15.93
CA CYS A 163 17.67 -17.41 -15.47
C CYS A 163 17.06 -16.67 -16.65
N VAL A 164 15.78 -16.35 -16.51
CA VAL A 164 15.09 -15.37 -17.37
C VAL A 164 14.89 -14.16 -16.48
N ASP A 165 15.69 -13.13 -16.71
CA ASP A 165 15.56 -11.86 -16.01
C ASP A 165 14.47 -11.03 -16.69
N MET A 166 13.49 -10.58 -15.91
CA MET A 166 12.34 -9.82 -16.39
C MET A 166 12.21 -8.56 -15.55
N ASP A 167 12.20 -7.41 -16.21
CA ASP A 167 11.89 -6.12 -15.61
C ASP A 167 10.71 -5.50 -16.37
N LEU A 168 9.67 -5.13 -15.64
CA LEU A 168 8.50 -4.47 -16.22
C LEU A 168 8.78 -2.98 -16.33
N SER A 169 9.31 -2.57 -17.49
CA SER A 169 9.59 -1.16 -17.77
C SER A 169 8.36 -0.29 -17.49
N LYS A 170 8.53 0.71 -16.61
CA LYS A 170 7.47 1.66 -16.23
C LYS A 170 6.19 0.97 -15.72
N PHE A 171 6.32 -0.11 -14.95
CA PHE A 171 5.18 -0.84 -14.40
C PHE A 171 4.15 0.09 -13.75
N PHE A 172 4.62 0.92 -12.81
CA PHE A 172 3.78 1.89 -12.10
C PHE A 172 3.15 2.93 -13.03
N ASP A 173 3.67 3.18 -14.23
CA ASP A 173 3.07 4.16 -15.15
C ASP A 173 2.03 3.51 -16.08
N ARG A 174 2.03 2.17 -16.21
CA ARG A 174 1.22 1.42 -17.20
C ARG A 174 0.16 0.50 -16.60
N VAL A 175 -0.02 0.50 -15.28
CA VAL A 175 -1.07 -0.29 -14.61
C VAL A 175 -2.44 0.19 -15.09
N GLN A 176 -3.19 -0.69 -15.76
CA GLN A 176 -4.57 -0.41 -16.16
C GLN A 176 -5.49 -0.42 -14.93
N HIS A 177 -6.13 0.70 -14.65
CA HIS A 177 -6.96 0.88 -13.46
C HIS A 177 -8.12 -0.11 -13.40
N ASP A 178 -8.79 -0.38 -14.53
CA ASP A 178 -9.96 -1.27 -14.54
C ASP A 178 -9.57 -2.72 -14.24
N VAL A 179 -8.45 -3.19 -14.78
CA VAL A 179 -7.91 -4.53 -14.50
C VAL A 179 -7.51 -4.64 -13.03
N LEU A 180 -6.83 -3.63 -12.48
CA LEU A 180 -6.47 -3.58 -11.07
C LEU A 180 -7.72 -3.58 -10.18
N MET A 181 -8.68 -2.69 -10.44
CA MET A 181 -9.90 -2.57 -9.66
C MET A 181 -10.76 -3.83 -9.72
N SER A 182 -10.81 -4.50 -10.88
CA SER A 182 -11.47 -5.81 -11.03
C SER A 182 -10.84 -6.89 -10.16
N ARG A 183 -9.52 -6.84 -9.92
CA ARG A 183 -8.83 -7.79 -9.03
C ARG A 183 -9.10 -7.46 -7.56
N VAL A 184 -9.03 -6.18 -7.20
CA VAL A 184 -9.36 -5.72 -5.83
C VAL A 184 -10.79 -6.10 -5.47
N SER A 185 -11.74 -5.89 -6.38
CA SER A 185 -13.17 -6.15 -6.16
C SER A 185 -13.55 -7.63 -6.04
N ARG A 186 -12.61 -8.57 -6.27
CA ARG A 186 -12.85 -10.01 -6.02
C ARG A 186 -12.91 -10.34 -4.53
N LYS A 187 -12.28 -9.51 -3.70
CA LYS A 187 -12.21 -9.69 -2.24
C LYS A 187 -12.83 -8.53 -1.48
N VAL A 188 -12.73 -7.31 -2.02
CA VAL A 188 -13.26 -6.11 -1.40
C VAL A 188 -14.63 -5.80 -1.99
N HIS A 189 -15.68 -5.91 -1.18
CA HIS A 189 -17.06 -5.63 -1.60
C HIS A 189 -17.57 -4.25 -1.15
N ASP A 190 -16.88 -3.59 -0.21
CA ASP A 190 -17.23 -2.23 0.22
C ASP A 190 -17.08 -1.24 -0.94
N LYS A 191 -18.22 -0.79 -1.48
CA LYS A 191 -18.30 0.13 -2.62
C LYS A 191 -17.65 1.48 -2.34
N ARG A 192 -17.67 1.95 -1.08
CA ARG A 192 -17.05 3.22 -0.68
C ARG A 192 -15.54 3.10 -0.74
N LEU A 193 -15.00 1.98 -0.27
CA LEU A 193 -13.57 1.70 -0.32
C LEU A 193 -13.09 1.54 -1.77
N LEU A 194 -13.80 0.76 -2.59
CA LEU A 194 -13.47 0.63 -4.02
C LEU A 194 -13.47 1.99 -4.72
N LYS A 195 -14.46 2.84 -4.43
CA LYS A 195 -14.54 4.20 -4.97
C LYS A 195 -13.37 5.06 -4.52
N LEU A 196 -12.95 4.95 -3.25
CA LEU A 196 -11.83 5.70 -2.70
C LEU A 196 -10.49 5.26 -3.31
N ILE A 197 -10.24 3.95 -3.43
CA ILE A 197 -9.05 3.41 -4.10
C ILE A 197 -9.01 3.89 -5.56
N GLY A 198 -10.13 3.80 -6.28
CA GLY A 198 -10.24 4.32 -7.63
C GLY A 198 -9.98 5.84 -7.73
N ARG A 199 -10.41 6.62 -6.73
CA ARG A 199 -10.07 8.05 -6.64
C ARG A 199 -8.57 8.26 -6.42
N TYR A 200 -7.91 7.48 -5.57
CA TYR A 200 -6.46 7.58 -5.38
C TYR A 200 -5.68 7.28 -6.66
N LEU A 201 -6.09 6.27 -7.43
CA LEU A 201 -5.49 5.94 -8.72
C LEU A 201 -5.61 7.10 -9.73
N ARG A 202 -6.74 7.80 -9.73
CA ARG A 202 -7.03 8.91 -10.67
C ARG A 202 -6.68 10.30 -10.18
N ALA A 203 -6.33 10.46 -8.90
CA ALA A 203 -6.08 11.78 -8.28
C ALA A 203 -4.95 12.57 -8.97
N GLY A 204 -4.06 11.88 -9.70
CA GLY A 204 -3.06 12.51 -10.53
C GLY A 204 -1.97 13.22 -9.73
N VAL A 205 -1.23 14.09 -10.42
CA VAL A 205 -0.13 14.86 -9.84
C VAL A 205 -0.26 16.35 -10.14
N MET A 206 0.16 17.17 -9.19
CA MET A 206 0.26 18.62 -9.31
C MET A 206 1.62 18.98 -9.92
N VAL A 207 1.61 19.65 -11.07
CA VAL A 207 2.80 20.12 -11.79
C VAL A 207 2.65 21.63 -12.05
N GLY A 208 3.53 22.45 -11.46
CA GLY A 208 3.51 23.90 -11.67
C GLY A 208 2.19 24.59 -11.27
N GLY A 209 1.44 24.02 -10.31
CA GLY A 209 0.13 24.53 -9.88
C GLY A 209 -1.06 24.05 -10.72
N LEU A 210 -0.83 23.22 -11.74
CA LEU A 210 -1.89 22.60 -12.54
C LEU A 210 -2.04 21.12 -12.17
N CYS A 211 -3.29 20.68 -12.01
CA CYS A 211 -3.63 19.28 -11.77
C CYS A 211 -3.58 18.51 -13.09
N GLN A 212 -2.73 17.49 -13.18
CA GLN A 212 -2.67 16.57 -14.31
C GLN A 212 -3.32 15.24 -13.87
N PRO A 213 -4.48 14.85 -14.45
CA PRO A 213 -5.11 13.58 -14.13
C PRO A 213 -4.25 12.40 -14.59
N SER A 214 -4.37 11.26 -13.90
CA SER A 214 -3.73 10.00 -14.32
C SER A 214 -4.77 9.12 -15.01
N GLU A 215 -4.59 8.86 -16.31
CA GLU A 215 -5.43 7.94 -17.09
C GLU A 215 -5.01 6.47 -16.92
N GLU A 216 -3.73 6.23 -16.62
CA GLU A 216 -3.14 4.92 -16.31
C GLU A 216 -2.08 5.06 -15.21
N GLY A 217 -1.64 3.92 -14.67
CA GLY A 217 -0.57 3.84 -13.66
C GLY A 217 -1.02 3.99 -12.21
N THR A 218 -0.16 3.62 -11.26
CA THR A 218 -0.30 3.88 -9.83
C THR A 218 0.78 4.88 -9.40
N MET A 219 0.42 5.82 -8.53
CA MET A 219 1.35 6.86 -8.08
C MET A 219 2.57 6.27 -7.37
N GLN A 220 3.76 6.54 -7.88
CA GLN A 220 5.00 6.15 -7.21
C GLN A 220 5.21 7.00 -5.95
N GLY A 221 5.18 6.38 -4.77
CA GLY A 221 5.39 7.08 -3.48
C GLY A 221 4.17 7.07 -2.54
N GLY A 222 3.00 6.63 -3.02
CA GLY A 222 1.84 6.38 -2.16
C GLY A 222 2.02 5.11 -1.31
N PRO A 223 1.69 5.11 0.00
CA PRO A 223 1.74 3.92 0.83
C PRO A 223 0.93 2.74 0.31
N LEU A 224 -0.16 3.00 -0.42
CA LEU A 224 -1.05 1.98 -0.96
C LEU A 224 -0.52 1.30 -2.24
N SER A 225 0.31 2.01 -3.01
CA SER A 225 0.75 1.57 -4.34
C SER A 225 1.44 0.20 -4.33
N PRO A 226 2.36 -0.12 -3.40
CA PRO A 226 3.02 -1.43 -3.38
C PRO A 226 2.07 -2.62 -3.21
N LEU A 227 1.05 -2.49 -2.35
CA LEU A 227 0.06 -3.54 -2.16
C LEU A 227 -0.75 -3.75 -3.45
N LEU A 228 -1.18 -2.66 -4.09
CA LEU A 228 -1.91 -2.73 -5.37
C LEU A 228 -1.06 -3.37 -6.48
N SER A 229 0.25 -3.09 -6.52
CA SER A 229 1.19 -3.73 -7.44
C SER A 229 1.23 -5.24 -7.24
N ASN A 230 1.30 -5.71 -5.99
CA ASN A 230 1.26 -7.13 -5.67
C ASN A 230 -0.06 -7.78 -6.07
N ILE A 231 -1.21 -7.13 -5.81
CA ILE A 231 -2.53 -7.60 -6.26
C ILE A 231 -2.60 -7.74 -7.78
N TYR A 232 -1.99 -6.81 -8.51
CA TYR A 232 -1.95 -6.85 -9.97
C TYR A 232 -1.11 -8.03 -10.49
N LEU A 233 0.09 -8.20 -9.93
CA LEU A 233 1.07 -9.21 -10.37
C LEU A 233 0.78 -10.61 -9.84
N ASP A 234 -0.09 -10.77 -8.86
CA ASP A 234 -0.48 -12.08 -8.31
C ASP A 234 -1.01 -13.06 -9.37
N ALA A 235 -1.63 -12.59 -10.46
CA ALA A 235 -2.01 -13.51 -11.55
C ALA A 235 -0.81 -14.04 -12.34
N LEU A 236 0.25 -13.25 -12.47
CA LEU A 236 1.49 -13.72 -13.09
C LEU A 236 2.10 -14.82 -12.23
N ASP A 237 2.18 -14.58 -10.92
CA ASP A 237 2.70 -15.55 -9.95
C ASP A 237 1.93 -16.87 -10.02
N LYS A 238 0.59 -16.81 -9.95
CA LYS A 238 -0.29 -17.98 -10.05
C LYS A 238 -0.14 -18.74 -11.37
N GLU A 239 0.10 -18.03 -12.48
CA GLU A 239 0.34 -18.66 -13.78
C GLU A 239 1.72 -19.35 -13.84
N LEU A 240 2.75 -18.77 -13.23
CA LEU A 240 4.07 -19.39 -13.14
C LEU A 240 4.03 -20.65 -12.25
N GLU A 241 3.33 -20.59 -11.12
CA GLU A 241 3.10 -21.73 -10.23
C GLU A 241 2.33 -22.85 -10.94
N LYS A 242 1.26 -22.52 -11.66
CA LYS A 242 0.47 -23.48 -12.45
C LYS A 242 1.32 -24.19 -13.50
N ARG A 243 2.34 -23.53 -14.05
CA ARG A 243 3.30 -24.10 -15.01
C ARG A 243 4.43 -24.90 -14.34
N GLY A 244 4.49 -24.94 -13.00
CA GLY A 244 5.56 -25.60 -12.26
C GLY A 244 6.93 -24.92 -12.45
N LEU A 245 6.94 -23.63 -12.76
CA LEU A 245 8.17 -22.87 -12.95
C LEU A 245 8.65 -22.32 -11.59
N PRO A 246 9.89 -22.60 -11.17
CA PRO A 246 10.45 -21.92 -10.01
C PRO A 246 10.82 -20.49 -10.40
N PHE A 247 10.38 -19.53 -9.60
CA PHE A 247 10.67 -18.13 -9.78
C PHE A 247 10.86 -17.46 -8.42
N VAL A 248 11.31 -16.21 -8.45
CA VAL A 248 11.35 -15.32 -7.29
C VAL A 248 10.97 -13.94 -7.82
N ARG A 249 9.99 -13.29 -7.20
CA ARG A 249 9.54 -11.94 -7.56
C ARG A 249 9.77 -10.98 -6.40
N TYR A 250 10.35 -9.82 -6.70
CA TYR A 250 10.51 -8.73 -5.75
C TYR A 250 10.01 -7.45 -6.39
N ALA A 251 8.78 -7.03 -6.05
CA ALA A 251 8.07 -5.95 -6.73
C ALA A 251 7.70 -6.31 -8.19
N ASP A 252 8.03 -5.45 -9.14
CA ASP A 252 7.76 -5.57 -10.59
C ASP A 252 8.83 -6.34 -11.38
#